data_AF-I1CUD7-F1
#
_entry.id   AF-I1CUD7-F1
#
_cell.length_a   1.000
_cell.length_b   1.000
_cell.length_c   1.000
_cell.angle_alpha   90.00
_cell.angle_beta   90.00
_cell.angle_gamma   90.00
#
_symmetry.space_group_name_H-M   'P 1'
#
loop_
_entity.id
_entity.type
_entity.pdbx_description
1 polymer ?
#
loop_
_entity_poly.entity_id
_entity_poly.type
_entity_poly.pdbx_seq_one_letter_code
_entity_poly.pdbx_strand_id
1 'polypeptide(L)'
;MHLINFFNENPSAVIQDAVENLTKSFEGLEIKKSRVAEFMKEECNLSLKVVTRRPKARNNQKNLEARANWVKEWQQKGLHFMNNCVFLDEAGFDVNMRRSRGWAQRGKPAIEETTSARGVSHTVIGAISAYGVVNVSLREPGNVKKRRVVGAKKSKST
;
A
#
# COMPACT_ATOMS: atom_id res chain seq x y z
N MET A 1 16.97 -21.19 8.15
CA MET A 1 17.46 -21.20 6.74
C MET A 1 17.69 -19.76 6.30
N HIS A 2 18.89 -19.42 5.82
CA HIS A 2 19.35 -18.04 5.61
C HIS A 2 18.39 -17.18 4.76
N LEU A 3 17.95 -17.68 3.60
CA LEU A 3 17.01 -16.99 2.72
C LEU A 3 15.61 -16.76 3.33
N ILE A 4 15.14 -17.67 4.18
CA ILE A 4 13.83 -17.51 4.84
C ILE A 4 13.87 -16.33 5.81
N ASN A 5 14.96 -16.20 6.57
CA ASN A 5 15.13 -15.08 7.50
C ASN A 5 15.27 -13.75 6.74
N PHE A 6 16.07 -13.72 5.67
CA PHE A 6 16.24 -12.56 4.81
C PHE A 6 14.91 -12.00 4.28
N PHE A 7 14.03 -12.86 3.75
CA PHE A 7 12.72 -12.43 3.24
C PHE A 7 11.66 -12.20 4.33
N ASN A 8 11.85 -12.73 5.54
CA ASN A 8 10.97 -12.36 6.67
C ASN A 8 11.24 -10.92 7.12
N GLU A 9 12.52 -10.50 7.12
CA GLU A 9 12.92 -9.14 7.48
C GLU A 9 12.65 -8.13 6.35
N ASN A 10 12.87 -8.56 5.10
CA ASN A 10 12.68 -7.73 3.91
C ASN A 10 11.80 -8.44 2.86
N PRO A 11 10.48 -8.55 3.08
CA PRO A 11 9.61 -9.30 2.17
C PRO A 11 9.65 -8.78 0.75
N SER A 12 9.79 -7.46 0.56
CA SER A 12 9.79 -6.81 -0.76
C SER A 12 11.13 -6.89 -1.51
N ALA A 13 12.15 -7.55 -0.94
CA ALA A 13 13.44 -7.76 -1.60
C ALA A 13 13.29 -8.58 -2.89
N VAL A 14 14.18 -8.35 -3.85
CA VAL A 14 14.22 -9.10 -5.10
C VAL A 14 15.21 -10.27 -5.02
N ILE A 15 15.10 -11.22 -5.95
CA ILE A 15 16.01 -12.37 -6.02
C ILE A 15 17.47 -11.90 -6.17
N GLN A 16 17.70 -10.74 -6.81
CA GLN A 16 19.05 -10.17 -6.92
C GLN A 16 19.64 -9.82 -5.55
N ASP A 17 18.86 -9.17 -4.68
CA ASP A 17 19.27 -8.85 -3.31
C ASP A 17 19.61 -10.12 -2.53
N ALA A 18 18.86 -11.21 -2.76
CA ALA A 18 19.14 -12.52 -2.18
C ALA A 18 20.44 -13.14 -2.70
N VAL A 19 20.75 -13.01 -4.01
CA VAL A 19 22.04 -13.45 -4.56
C VAL A 19 23.18 -12.67 -3.91
N GLU A 20 23.06 -11.35 -3.83
CA GLU A 20 24.07 -10.49 -3.22
C GLU A 20 24.26 -10.78 -1.73
N ASN A 21 23.18 -11.02 -1.00
CA ASN A 21 23.22 -11.39 0.41
C ASN A 21 23.91 -12.74 0.63
N LEU A 22 23.66 -13.71 -0.25
CA LEU A 22 24.35 -15.02 -0.23
C LEU A 22 25.83 -14.89 -0.55
N THR A 23 26.21 -14.20 -1.62
CA THR A 23 27.63 -14.03 -2.01
C THR A 23 28.42 -13.22 -0.96
N LYS A 24 27.77 -12.29 -0.25
CA LYS A 24 28.39 -11.57 0.88
C LYS A 24 28.54 -12.43 2.13
N SER A 25 27.58 -13.30 2.40
CA SER A 25 27.57 -14.13 3.62
C SER A 25 28.42 -15.39 3.49
N PHE A 26 28.69 -15.84 2.27
CA PHE A 26 29.46 -17.03 1.95
C PHE A 26 30.56 -16.68 0.94
N GLU A 27 31.77 -16.46 1.44
CA GLU A 27 32.93 -16.09 0.61
C GLU A 27 33.22 -17.16 -0.46
N GLY A 28 33.47 -16.74 -1.69
CA GLY A 28 33.71 -17.62 -2.83
C GLY A 28 32.46 -18.28 -3.44
N LEU A 29 31.25 -17.97 -2.95
CA LEU A 29 30.01 -18.49 -3.51
C LEU A 29 29.65 -17.80 -4.83
N GLU A 30 29.84 -18.51 -5.94
CA GLU A 30 29.34 -18.11 -7.25
C GLU A 30 28.05 -18.87 -7.58
N ILE A 31 26.92 -18.17 -7.60
CA ILE A 31 25.60 -18.78 -7.84
C ILE A 31 24.76 -17.98 -8.83
N LYS A 32 24.13 -18.69 -9.76
CA LYS A 32 23.21 -18.09 -10.73
C LYS A 32 21.90 -17.71 -10.06
N LYS A 33 21.34 -16.57 -10.46
CA LYS A 33 20.02 -16.09 -10.02
C LYS A 33 18.90 -17.12 -10.23
N SER A 34 18.93 -17.88 -11.32
CA SER A 34 17.95 -18.94 -11.60
C SER A 34 18.01 -20.06 -10.56
N ARG A 35 19.21 -20.45 -10.13
CA ARG A 35 19.40 -21.48 -9.12
C ARG A 35 18.90 -21.03 -7.74
N VAL A 36 19.13 -19.77 -7.40
CA VAL A 36 18.55 -19.16 -6.18
C VAL A 36 17.02 -19.14 -6.25
N ALA A 37 16.44 -18.77 -7.39
CA ALA A 37 14.98 -18.77 -7.57
C ALA A 37 14.37 -20.17 -7.42
N GLU A 38 15.00 -21.18 -8.00
CA GLU A 38 14.59 -22.59 -7.88
C GLU A 38 14.69 -23.06 -6.43
N PHE A 39 15.83 -22.81 -5.77
CA PHE A 39 16.02 -23.17 -4.36
C PHE A 39 15.01 -22.47 -3.43
N MET A 40 14.71 -21.19 -3.68
CA MET A 40 13.67 -20.46 -2.96
C MET A 40 12.29 -21.13 -3.10
N LYS A 41 11.96 -21.64 -4.28
CA LYS A 41 10.66 -22.27 -4.56
C LYS A 41 10.57 -23.68 -3.97
N GLU A 42 11.56 -24.52 -4.25
CA GLU A 42 11.54 -25.95 -3.95
C GLU A 42 11.96 -26.23 -2.50
N GLU A 43 13.05 -25.61 -2.02
CA GLU A 43 13.64 -25.90 -0.70
C GLU A 43 13.14 -24.94 0.38
N CYS A 44 13.03 -23.64 0.08
CA CYS A 44 12.54 -22.65 1.06
C CYS A 44 11.00 -22.57 1.12
N ASN A 45 10.29 -23.19 0.17
CA ASN A 45 8.84 -23.09 -0.01
C ASN A 45 8.34 -21.62 -0.01
N LEU A 46 9.10 -20.72 -0.63
CA LEU A 46 8.77 -19.30 -0.77
C LEU A 46 7.92 -19.06 -2.01
N SER A 47 6.96 -18.14 -1.91
CA SER A 47 6.09 -17.75 -3.01
C SER A 47 5.89 -16.24 -3.03
N LEU A 48 5.75 -15.67 -4.23
CA LEU A 48 5.57 -14.23 -4.42
C LEU A 48 4.11 -13.83 -4.20
N LYS A 49 3.83 -13.13 -3.09
CA LYS A 49 2.48 -12.76 -2.67
C LYS A 49 2.24 -11.26 -2.77
N VAL A 50 0.98 -10.86 -2.98
CA VAL A 50 0.57 -9.45 -2.90
C VAL A 50 0.56 -9.04 -1.44
N VAL A 51 1.33 -8.01 -1.11
CA VAL A 51 1.36 -7.42 0.24
C VAL A 51 0.06 -6.64 0.43
N THR A 52 -0.84 -7.16 1.25
CA THR A 52 -2.15 -6.53 1.45
C THR A 52 -2.13 -5.72 2.74
N ARG A 53 -2.08 -4.38 2.63
CA ARG A 53 -2.23 -3.49 3.77
C ARG A 53 -3.72 -3.25 4.03
N ARG A 54 -4.26 -3.81 5.13
CA ARG A 54 -5.67 -3.58 5.52
C ARG A 54 -5.73 -2.82 6.86
N PRO A 55 -6.39 -1.66 6.92
CA PRO A 55 -6.66 -1.00 8.19
C PRO A 55 -7.58 -1.87 9.05
N LYS A 56 -7.14 -2.21 10.28
CA LYS A 56 -7.92 -3.04 11.22
C LYS A 56 -9.34 -2.47 11.49
N ALA A 57 -9.49 -1.15 11.44
CA ALA A 57 -10.76 -0.47 11.68
C ALA A 57 -11.84 -0.68 10.60
N ARG A 58 -11.48 -1.19 9.40
CA ARG A 58 -12.42 -1.31 8.26
C ARG A 58 -13.56 -2.30 8.48
N ASN A 59 -13.36 -3.32 9.32
CA ASN A 59 -14.32 -4.40 9.56
C ASN A 59 -14.95 -4.36 10.96
N ASN A 60 -14.90 -3.24 11.68
CA ASN A 60 -15.66 -3.10 12.93
C ASN A 60 -17.17 -3.04 12.60
N GLN A 61 -17.98 -3.81 13.33
CA GLN A 61 -19.44 -3.86 13.20
C GLN A 61 -20.07 -2.46 13.18
N LYS A 62 -19.63 -1.57 14.08
CA LYS A 62 -20.07 -0.19 14.14
C LYS A 62 -19.86 0.58 12.83
N ASN A 63 -18.73 0.36 12.16
CA ASN A 63 -18.40 1.02 10.89
C ASN A 63 -19.20 0.43 9.72
N LEU A 64 -19.54 -0.86 9.77
CA LEU A 64 -20.39 -1.50 8.78
C LEU A 64 -21.83 -0.96 8.86
N GLU A 65 -22.39 -0.88 10.06
CA GLU A 65 -23.72 -0.31 10.30
C GLU A 65 -23.81 1.16 9.90
N ALA A 66 -22.81 1.97 10.28
CA ALA A 66 -22.77 3.37 9.88
C ALA A 66 -22.76 3.56 8.35
N ARG A 67 -22.02 2.72 7.61
CA ARG A 67 -21.99 2.74 6.14
C ARG A 67 -23.33 2.34 5.54
N ALA A 68 -23.98 1.30 6.08
CA ALA A 68 -25.28 0.86 5.61
C ALA A 68 -26.36 1.93 5.82
N ASN A 69 -26.38 2.54 7.01
CA ASN A 69 -27.32 3.62 7.33
C ASN A 69 -27.11 4.83 6.44
N TRP A 70 -25.86 5.23 6.19
CA TRP A 70 -25.53 6.32 5.27
C TRP A 70 -26.05 6.04 3.85
N VAL A 71 -25.79 4.86 3.29
CA VAL A 71 -26.27 4.52 1.93
C VAL A 71 -27.79 4.59 1.87
N LYS A 72 -28.49 4.04 2.87
CA LYS A 72 -29.96 4.05 2.93
C LYS A 72 -30.52 5.48 2.99
N GLU A 73 -29.96 6.33 3.84
CA GLU A 73 -30.37 7.73 3.98
C GLU A 73 -30.21 8.50 2.67
N TRP A 74 -29.06 8.36 2.00
CA TRP A 74 -28.79 9.09 0.77
C TRP A 74 -29.58 8.56 -0.43
N GLN A 75 -29.83 7.26 -0.51
CA GLN A 75 -30.75 6.70 -1.50
C GLN A 75 -32.16 7.27 -1.33
N GLN A 76 -32.66 7.39 -0.10
CA GLN A 76 -33.96 8.02 0.19
C GLN A 76 -34.00 9.51 -0.22
N LYS A 77 -32.85 10.20 -0.15
CA LYS A 77 -32.71 11.59 -0.60
C LYS A 77 -32.54 11.73 -2.12
N GLY A 78 -32.69 10.65 -2.89
CA GLY A 78 -32.61 10.67 -4.36
C GLY A 78 -31.19 10.59 -4.92
N LEU A 79 -30.23 10.09 -4.13
CA LEU A 79 -28.88 9.83 -4.63
C LEU A 79 -28.88 8.62 -5.57
N HIS A 80 -28.53 8.85 -6.84
CA HIS A 80 -28.38 7.85 -7.88
C HIS A 80 -26.94 7.84 -8.41
N PHE A 81 -26.13 6.91 -7.91
CA PHE A 81 -24.70 6.81 -8.22
C PHE A 81 -24.37 6.84 -9.72
N MET A 82 -25.25 6.31 -10.57
CA MET A 82 -25.05 6.26 -12.01
C MET A 82 -25.46 7.54 -12.75
N ASN A 83 -26.32 8.38 -12.15
CA ASN A 83 -27.01 9.41 -12.92
C ASN A 83 -26.71 10.83 -12.42
N ASN A 84 -26.55 11.03 -11.11
CA ASN A 84 -26.46 12.36 -10.50
C ASN A 84 -25.31 12.51 -9.50
N CYS A 85 -24.28 11.66 -9.59
CA CYS A 85 -23.16 11.65 -8.66
C CYS A 85 -21.82 11.88 -9.36
N VAL A 86 -20.98 12.72 -8.75
CA VAL A 86 -19.55 12.84 -9.04
C VAL A 86 -18.79 12.50 -7.76
N PHE A 87 -17.90 11.52 -7.86
CA PHE A 87 -17.01 11.09 -6.80
C PHE A 87 -15.71 11.87 -6.87
N LEU A 88 -15.28 12.42 -5.74
CA LEU A 88 -14.03 13.14 -5.59
C LEU A 88 -13.12 12.33 -4.66
N ASP A 89 -11.89 12.09 -5.10
CA ASP A 89 -10.89 11.44 -4.25
C ASP A 89 -9.49 11.99 -4.51
N GLU A 90 -8.64 11.83 -3.50
CA GLU A 90 -7.23 12.22 -3.52
C GLU A 90 -6.34 10.98 -3.42
N ALA A 91 -5.53 10.76 -4.43
CA ALA A 91 -4.54 9.69 -4.45
C ALA A 91 -3.12 10.27 -4.31
N GLY A 92 -2.44 9.91 -3.22
CA GLY A 92 -1.02 10.21 -3.03
C GLY A 92 -0.14 9.16 -3.71
N PHE A 93 0.75 9.60 -4.58
CA PHE A 93 1.78 8.81 -5.24
C PHE A 93 3.14 9.19 -4.67
N ASP A 94 3.70 8.31 -3.83
CA ASP A 94 5.06 8.47 -3.35
C ASP A 94 6.03 8.06 -4.48
N VAL A 95 6.97 8.94 -4.85
CA VAL A 95 8.02 8.59 -5.83
C VAL A 95 8.89 7.43 -5.32
N ASN A 96 8.95 7.22 -4.00
CA ASN A 96 9.61 6.07 -3.38
C ASN A 96 8.69 4.84 -3.25
N MET A 97 7.59 4.74 -4.01
CA MET A 97 6.71 3.56 -3.99
C MET A 97 7.51 2.26 -4.21
N ARG A 98 7.55 1.42 -3.17
CA ARG A 98 8.19 0.10 -3.22
C ARG A 98 7.28 -0.92 -3.89
N ARG A 99 7.85 -2.06 -4.29
CA ARG A 99 7.09 -3.18 -4.89
C ARG A 99 5.94 -3.62 -3.97
N SER A 100 4.76 -3.81 -4.56
CA SER A 100 3.56 -4.28 -3.86
C SER A 100 3.55 -5.80 -3.60
N ARG A 101 4.57 -6.51 -4.06
CA ARG A 101 4.70 -7.96 -3.92
C ARG A 101 6.00 -8.28 -3.18
N GLY A 102 5.88 -9.18 -2.22
CA GLY A 102 7.00 -9.68 -1.44
C GLY A 102 7.02 -11.20 -1.37
N TRP A 103 8.17 -11.75 -1.02
CA TRP A 103 8.36 -13.17 -0.77
C TRP A 103 7.97 -13.50 0.66
N ALA A 104 7.21 -14.58 0.81
CA ALA A 104 6.91 -15.18 2.09
C ALA A 104 6.77 -16.68 1.93
N GLN A 105 6.90 -17.43 3.03
CA GLN A 105 6.60 -18.85 3.04
C GLN A 105 5.18 -19.11 2.53
N ARG A 106 5.01 -20.22 1.81
CA ARG A 106 3.69 -20.70 1.39
C ARG A 106 2.78 -20.83 2.60
N GLY A 107 1.52 -20.41 2.46
CA GLY A 107 0.58 -20.31 3.59
C GLY A 107 0.71 -19.06 4.51
N LYS A 108 1.84 -18.34 4.53
CA LYS A 108 2.01 -17.13 5.38
C LYS A 108 1.87 -15.80 4.63
N PRO A 109 1.32 -14.73 5.22
CA PRO A 109 1.31 -13.41 4.58
C PRO A 109 2.71 -12.78 4.58
N ALA A 110 3.05 -12.04 3.51
CA ALA A 110 4.22 -11.17 3.50
C ALA A 110 3.86 -9.85 4.21
N ILE A 111 4.58 -9.52 5.29
CA ILE A 111 4.34 -8.32 6.12
C ILE A 111 5.64 -7.52 6.19
N GLU A 112 5.65 -6.31 5.62
CA GLU A 112 6.79 -5.39 5.66
C GLU A 112 6.46 -4.22 6.61
N GLU A 113 7.35 -3.98 7.59
CA GLU A 113 7.36 -2.76 8.41
C GLU A 113 8.44 -1.82 7.84
N THR A 114 8.10 -0.56 7.58
CA THR A 114 9.02 0.39 6.92
C THR A 114 9.09 1.70 7.68
N THR A 115 10.30 2.20 7.92
CA THR A 115 10.54 3.59 8.34
C THR A 115 10.26 4.51 7.15
N SER A 116 9.33 5.46 7.28
CA SER A 116 8.91 6.29 6.14
C SER A 116 10.03 7.27 5.72
N ALA A 117 10.90 6.85 4.80
CA ALA A 117 11.76 7.77 4.07
C ALA A 117 10.89 8.53 3.06
N ARG A 118 10.38 9.70 3.47
CA ARG A 118 9.49 10.55 2.67
C ARG A 118 10.22 11.01 1.41
N GLY A 119 9.93 10.37 0.29
CA GLY A 119 10.26 10.91 -1.02
C GLY A 119 9.36 12.10 -1.35
N VAL A 120 9.65 12.77 -2.46
CA VAL A 120 8.73 13.77 -3.01
C VAL A 120 7.45 13.04 -3.45
N SER A 121 6.35 13.23 -2.73
CA SER A 121 5.04 12.64 -3.08
C SER A 121 4.23 13.59 -3.95
N HIS A 122 3.71 13.09 -5.06
CA HIS A 122 2.73 13.81 -5.87
C HIS A 122 1.33 13.44 -5.44
N THR A 123 0.41 14.39 -5.49
CA THR A 123 -0.99 14.13 -5.18
C THR A 123 -1.80 14.33 -6.45
N VAL A 124 -2.63 13.36 -6.80
CA VAL A 124 -3.63 13.51 -7.87
C VAL A 124 -5.00 13.65 -7.23
N ILE A 125 -5.74 14.68 -7.61
CA ILE A 125 -7.15 14.86 -7.25
C ILE A 125 -7.98 14.51 -8.47
N GLY A 126 -8.82 13.50 -8.34
CA GLY A 126 -9.68 13.00 -9.41
C GLY A 126 -11.16 13.22 -9.09
N ALA A 127 -11.91 13.60 -10.11
CA ALA A 127 -13.36 13.63 -10.12
C ALA A 127 -13.87 12.64 -11.17
N ILE A 128 -14.68 11.66 -10.77
CA ILE A 128 -15.24 10.64 -11.66
C ILE A 128 -16.75 10.51 -11.47
N SER A 129 -17.47 10.26 -12.55
CA SER A 129 -18.88 9.90 -12.54
C SER A 129 -19.08 8.59 -13.30
N ALA A 130 -20.29 8.06 -13.34
CA ALA A 130 -20.58 6.88 -14.16
C ALA A 130 -20.44 7.14 -15.67
N TYR A 131 -20.44 8.40 -16.11
CA TYR A 131 -20.17 8.78 -17.50
C TYR A 131 -18.67 8.87 -17.81
N GLY A 132 -17.80 8.73 -16.81
CA GLY A 132 -16.36 8.76 -16.95
C GLY A 132 -15.69 9.85 -16.11
N VAL A 133 -14.45 10.16 -16.49
CA VAL A 133 -13.60 11.13 -15.80
C VAL A 133 -14.11 12.54 -16.05
N VAL A 134 -14.46 13.23 -14.97
CA VAL A 134 -14.94 14.63 -15.03
C VAL A 134 -13.76 15.59 -14.98
N ASN A 135 -12.78 15.34 -14.12
CA ASN A 135 -11.57 16.15 -14.01
C ASN A 135 -10.45 15.36 -13.35
N VAL A 136 -9.21 15.64 -13.71
CA VAL A 136 -8.00 15.15 -13.03
C VAL A 136 -7.04 16.30 -12.91
N SER A 137 -6.56 16.56 -11.70
CA SER A 137 -5.56 17.59 -11.43
C SER A 137 -4.39 16.99 -10.67
N LEU A 138 -3.18 17.33 -11.11
CA LEU A 138 -1.95 17.02 -10.41
C LEU A 138 -1.63 18.21 -9.49
N ARG A 139 -1.48 17.92 -8.20
CA ARG A 139 -1.02 18.90 -7.23
C ARG A 139 0.50 18.88 -7.18
N GLU A 140 1.10 20.03 -7.41
CA GLU A 140 2.56 20.19 -7.35
C GLU A 140 3.09 19.86 -5.95
N PRO A 141 4.19 19.09 -5.87
CA PRO A 141 4.87 18.83 -4.62
C PRO A 141 5.59 20.10 -4.15
N GLY A 142 5.01 20.80 -3.19
CA GLY A 142 5.58 21.99 -2.58
C GLY A 142 5.02 22.21 -1.18
N ASN A 143 5.72 23.00 -0.37
CA ASN A 143 5.29 23.40 0.97
C ASN A 143 4.00 24.23 0.90
N VAL A 144 2.86 23.57 0.71
CA VAL A 144 1.56 24.22 0.81
C VAL A 144 1.34 24.49 2.30
N LYS A 145 1.57 25.74 2.71
CA LYS A 145 1.22 26.24 4.05
C LYS A 145 -0.12 25.62 4.43
N LYS A 146 -0.15 24.79 5.49
CA LYS A 146 -1.38 24.20 6.00
C LYS A 146 -2.38 25.35 6.16
N ARG A 147 -3.39 25.43 5.30
CA ARG A 147 -4.49 26.37 5.53
C ARG A 147 -5.18 25.86 6.77
N ARG A 148 -5.04 26.61 7.87
CA ARG A 148 -5.82 26.40 9.08
C ARG A 148 -7.28 26.52 8.67
N VAL A 149 -8.05 25.44 8.86
CA VAL A 149 -9.50 25.54 8.90
C VAL A 149 -9.82 26.49 10.05
N VAL A 150 -10.46 27.62 9.74
CA VAL A 150 -10.91 28.58 10.75
C VAL A 150 -11.94 27.85 11.62
N GLY A 151 -11.61 27.59 12.89
CA GLY A 151 -12.50 26.96 13.87
C GLY A 151 -11.97 25.70 14.58
N ALA A 152 -10.84 25.11 14.18
CA ALA A 152 -10.33 23.93 14.86
C ALA A 152 -9.66 24.28 16.21
N LYS A 153 -10.41 24.11 17.31
CA LYS A 153 -9.94 24.21 18.70
C LYS A 153 -8.95 23.06 18.97
N LYS A 154 -7.68 23.38 19.27
CA LYS A 154 -6.69 22.37 19.72
C LYS A 154 -7.17 21.78 21.05
N SER A 155 -7.49 20.49 21.10
CA SER A 155 -7.54 19.75 22.37
C SER A 155 -6.10 19.55 22.85
N LYS A 156 -5.76 20.08 24.03
CA LYS A 156 -4.56 19.68 24.77
C LYS A 156 -4.78 18.24 25.25
N SER A 157 -3.86 17.34 24.91
CA SER A 157 -3.72 16.07 25.64
C SER A 157 -2.99 16.39 26.94
N THR A 158 -3.64 16.11 28.07
CA THR A 158 -2.98 15.86 29.35
C THR A 158 -2.34 14.48 29.30
#